data_AF-A0A2W0BBC8-F1
#
_entry.id   AF-A0A2W0BBC8-F1
#
_cell.length_a   1.000
_cell.length_b   1.000
_cell.length_c   1.000
_cell.angle_alpha   90.00
_cell.angle_beta   90.00
_cell.angle_gamma   90.00
#
_symmetry.space_group_name_H-M   'P 1'
#
loop_
_entity.id
_entity.type
_entity.pdbx_description
1 polymer ?
#
loop_
_entity_poly.entity_id
_entity_poly.type
_entity_poly.pdbx_seq_one_letter_code
_entity_poly.pdbx_strand_id
1 'polypeptide(L)'
;MNSTSLIGLIGTVAALCTTGAFIPQILKIRKQGGEDVSVSMLVVYLVGVLLWLAYGLMFHAQAVIWANVVAAVLVGTALLLKVTWKEAVGVDIQRASRLRVAVDIDEVLADALTRHLNLYNRATGENVTPELIRQVGLEAAIPPKYRPVFELLPHEDGFFENLGVIANSQRALQILSSEFEVFITSAAMEVPRSFDAKFRWLREHFPFIPTSNIVFCGDKEIIDADYLIDDRSRHFARFRGTGILFTAPHNAREDARLRADNWEEVLAMLMKKQSAVSSQPLAKTEINAEVQELAISN
;
A
#
# COMPACT_ATOMS: atom_id res chain seq x y z
N MET A 1 34.12 -3.08 58.01
CA MET A 1 34.03 -3.78 56.72
C MET A 1 35.43 -4.21 56.32
N ASN A 2 35.66 -5.49 56.04
CA ASN A 2 36.97 -5.96 55.59
C ASN A 2 37.23 -5.44 54.16
N SER A 3 38.47 -5.09 53.83
CA SER A 3 38.85 -4.48 52.55
C SER A 3 38.38 -5.30 51.33
N THR A 4 38.32 -6.63 51.46
CA THR A 4 37.79 -7.57 50.47
C THR A 4 36.29 -7.40 50.20
N SER A 5 35.47 -7.12 51.23
CA SER A 5 34.03 -6.89 51.07
C SER A 5 33.72 -5.57 50.37
N LEU A 6 34.54 -4.54 50.63
CA LEU A 6 34.41 -3.24 49.97
C LEU A 6 34.76 -3.32 48.48
N ILE A 7 35.84 -4.04 48.12
CA ILE A 7 36.25 -4.25 46.73
C ILE A 7 35.15 -5.00 45.94
N GLY A 8 34.56 -6.06 46.52
CA GLY A 8 33.49 -6.82 45.88
C GLY A 8 32.21 -6.00 45.65
N LEU A 9 31.85 -5.13 46.58
CA LEU A 9 30.71 -4.24 46.45
C LEU A 9 30.93 -3.20 45.33
N ILE A 10 32.11 -2.55 45.31
CA ILE A 10 32.45 -1.56 44.27
C ILE A 10 32.42 -2.21 42.88
N GLY A 11 32.98 -3.41 42.72
CA GLY A 11 32.96 -4.14 41.44
C GLY A 11 31.55 -4.50 40.98
N THR A 12 30.68 -4.93 41.90
CA THR A 12 29.28 -5.26 41.60
C THR A 12 28.48 -4.03 41.17
N VAL A 13 28.62 -2.91 41.90
CA VAL A 13 27.95 -1.66 41.56
C VAL A 13 28.46 -1.11 40.22
N ALA A 14 29.77 -1.15 39.97
CA ALA A 14 30.35 -0.72 38.70
C ALA A 14 29.83 -1.55 37.51
N ALA A 15 29.71 -2.88 37.68
CA ALA A 15 29.14 -3.76 36.66
C ALA A 15 27.66 -3.44 36.39
N LEU A 16 26.85 -3.22 37.42
CA LEU A 16 25.44 -2.85 37.28
C LEU A 16 25.25 -1.50 36.59
N CYS A 17 26.03 -0.49 36.97
CA CYS A 17 25.94 0.85 36.37
C CYS A 17 26.32 0.84 34.89
N THR A 18 27.40 0.15 34.52
CA THR A 18 27.91 0.15 33.14
C THR A 18 27.10 -0.74 32.20
N THR A 19 26.62 -1.90 32.66
CA THR A 19 25.73 -2.77 31.87
C THR A 19 24.31 -2.23 31.78
N GLY A 20 23.77 -1.74 32.90
CA GLY A 20 22.42 -1.18 32.98
C GLY A 20 22.21 0.07 32.11
N ALA A 21 23.28 0.80 31.78
CA ALA A 21 23.24 1.96 30.90
C ALA A 21 22.75 1.66 29.47
N PHE A 22 22.82 0.40 29.01
CA PHE A 22 22.31 -0.01 27.70
C PHE A 22 20.80 -0.29 27.68
N ILE A 23 20.16 -0.46 28.84
CA ILE A 23 18.72 -0.74 28.93
C ILE A 23 17.88 0.42 28.36
N PRO A 24 18.13 1.70 28.73
CA PRO A 24 17.45 2.84 28.11
C PRO A 24 17.60 2.89 26.59
N GLN A 25 18.78 2.51 26.07
CA GLN A 25 19.06 2.53 24.63
C GLN A 25 18.26 1.47 23.86
N ILE A 26 18.15 0.25 24.41
CA ILE A 26 17.30 -0.81 23.84
C ILE A 26 15.82 -0.38 23.82
N LEU A 27 15.34 0.20 24.93
CA LEU A 27 13.96 0.68 25.04
C LEU A 27 13.68 1.81 24.04
N LYS A 28 14.63 2.72 23.80
CA LYS A 28 14.52 3.79 22.81
C LYS A 28 14.39 3.22 21.40
N ILE A 29 15.29 2.31 20.99
CA ILE A 29 15.26 1.68 19.66
C ILE A 29 13.91 0.98 19.42
N ARG A 30 13.38 0.28 20.43
CA ARG A 30 12.10 -0.42 20.32
C ARG A 30 10.90 0.53 20.17
N LYS A 31 10.91 1.69 20.82
CA LYS A 31 9.76 2.62 20.84
C LYS A 31 9.79 3.67 19.73
N GLN A 32 10.96 4.20 19.42
CA GLN A 32 11.13 5.40 18.59
C GLN A 32 11.91 5.12 17.31
N GLY A 33 12.35 3.88 17.10
CA GLY A 33 13.32 3.59 16.06
C GLY A 33 14.75 3.94 16.49
N GLY A 34 15.71 3.39 15.77
CA GLY A 34 17.12 3.51 16.11
C GLY A 34 17.90 4.52 15.28
N GLU A 35 17.27 5.42 14.52
CA GLU A 35 17.91 6.24 13.47
C GLU A 35 19.25 6.84 13.87
N ASP A 36 19.30 7.55 15.00
CA ASP A 36 20.50 8.20 15.54
C ASP A 36 21.56 7.25 16.12
N VAL A 37 21.25 5.95 16.24
CA VAL A 37 22.16 4.95 16.79
C VAL A 37 23.06 4.40 15.70
N SER A 38 24.34 4.72 15.80
CA SER A 38 25.38 4.23 14.88
C SER A 38 25.58 2.71 15.01
N VAL A 39 25.33 2.00 13.91
CA VAL A 39 25.62 0.56 13.82
C VAL A 39 27.10 0.29 14.04
N SER A 40 27.98 1.14 13.49
CA SER A 40 29.44 1.01 13.66
C SER A 40 29.85 1.10 15.13
N MET A 41 29.22 1.98 15.90
CA MET A 41 29.47 2.09 17.35
C MET A 41 29.05 0.81 18.08
N LEU A 42 27.87 0.26 17.79
CA LEU A 42 27.40 -1.00 18.40
C LEU A 42 28.30 -2.18 18.04
N VAL A 43 28.76 -2.27 16.79
CA VAL A 43 29.69 -3.32 16.33
C VAL A 43 31.04 -3.20 17.03
N VAL A 44 31.64 -2.00 17.06
CA VAL A 44 32.92 -1.77 17.74
C VAL A 44 32.81 -2.06 19.24
N TYR A 45 31.71 -1.65 19.87
CA TYR A 45 31.44 -1.93 21.28
C TYR A 45 31.31 -3.44 21.55
N LEU A 46 30.54 -4.15 20.72
CA LEU A 46 30.39 -5.61 20.83
C LEU A 46 31.73 -6.33 20.68
N VAL A 47 32.55 -5.94 19.71
CA VAL A 47 33.90 -6.49 19.53
C VAL A 47 34.75 -6.23 20.78
N GLY A 48 34.74 -5.01 21.32
CA GLY A 48 35.48 -4.67 22.54
C GLY A 48 35.07 -5.51 23.76
N VAL A 49 33.77 -5.70 23.97
CA VAL A 49 33.24 -6.53 25.07
C VAL A 49 33.63 -8.00 24.91
N LEU A 50 33.60 -8.54 23.69
CA LEU A 50 34.01 -9.92 23.41
C LEU A 50 35.51 -10.12 23.66
N LEU A 51 36.35 -9.14 23.32
CA LEU A 51 37.78 -9.18 23.63
C LEU A 51 38.05 -9.14 25.14
N TRP A 52 37.32 -8.31 25.89
CA TRP A 52 37.40 -8.29 27.36
C TRP A 52 36.91 -9.59 28.00
N LEU A 53 35.87 -10.20 27.43
CA LEU A 53 35.41 -11.52 27.86
C LEU A 53 36.48 -12.58 27.64
N ALA A 54 37.12 -12.61 26.47
CA ALA A 54 38.22 -13.52 26.17
C ALA A 54 39.39 -13.32 27.15
N TYR A 55 39.78 -12.07 27.42
CA TYR A 55 40.78 -11.72 28.43
C TYR A 55 40.37 -12.25 29.82
N GLY A 56 39.14 -12.00 30.25
CA GLY A 56 38.63 -12.47 31.55
C GLY A 56 38.69 -14.00 31.68
N LEU A 57 38.39 -14.74 30.62
CA LEU A 57 38.49 -16.20 30.57
C LEU A 57 39.95 -16.68 30.67
N MET A 58 40.89 -16.04 29.96
CA MET A 58 42.31 -16.39 29.99
C MET A 58 42.94 -16.21 31.38
N PHE A 59 42.49 -15.22 32.14
CA PHE A 59 43.01 -14.90 33.47
C PHE A 59 42.09 -15.33 34.62
N HIS A 60 41.04 -16.11 34.34
CA HIS A 60 40.05 -16.58 35.31
C HIS A 60 39.41 -15.45 36.17
N ALA A 61 39.28 -14.24 35.61
CA ALA A 61 38.77 -13.06 36.30
C ALA A 61 37.23 -13.03 36.29
N GLN A 62 36.61 -13.63 37.30
CA GLN A 62 35.14 -13.81 37.40
C GLN A 62 34.32 -12.52 37.18
N ALA A 63 34.74 -11.40 37.78
CA ALA A 63 34.01 -10.13 37.63
C ALA A 63 34.02 -9.60 36.18
N VAL A 64 35.15 -9.75 35.48
CA VAL A 64 35.29 -9.33 34.07
C VAL A 64 34.44 -10.22 33.17
N ILE A 65 34.43 -11.53 33.44
CA ILE A 65 33.63 -12.50 32.68
C ILE A 65 32.14 -12.12 32.76
N TRP A 66 31.58 -12.04 33.98
CA TRP A 66 30.14 -11.80 34.14
C TRP A 66 29.68 -10.45 33.60
N ALA A 67 30.45 -9.39 33.84
CA ALA A 67 30.11 -8.06 33.34
C ALA A 67 30.06 -8.02 31.80
N ASN A 68 31.04 -8.63 31.13
CA ASN A 68 31.11 -8.62 29.67
C ASN A 68 30.12 -9.60 29.01
N VAL A 69 29.77 -10.72 29.66
CA VAL A 69 28.67 -11.58 29.19
C VAL A 69 27.36 -10.81 29.12
N VAL A 70 26.99 -10.11 30.20
CA VAL A 70 25.75 -9.33 30.24
C VAL A 70 25.78 -8.19 29.23
N ALA A 71 26.89 -7.46 29.12
CA ALA A 71 27.05 -6.39 28.14
C ALA A 71 26.92 -6.91 26.70
N ALA A 72 27.51 -8.06 26.37
CA ALA A 72 27.45 -8.65 25.03
C ALA A 72 26.00 -8.99 24.64
N VAL A 73 25.21 -9.55 25.57
CA VAL A 73 23.79 -9.85 25.34
C VAL A 73 22.98 -8.58 25.08
N LEU A 74 23.18 -7.53 25.88
CA LEU A 74 22.45 -6.27 25.74
C LEU A 74 22.78 -5.57 24.41
N VAL A 75 24.06 -5.47 24.07
CA VAL A 75 24.53 -4.81 22.84
C VAL A 75 24.13 -5.63 21.62
N GLY A 76 24.23 -6.96 21.69
CA GLY A 76 23.75 -7.86 20.64
C GLY A 76 22.26 -7.69 20.38
N THR A 77 21.45 -7.58 21.44
CA THR A 77 20.00 -7.31 21.33
C THR A 77 19.74 -5.96 20.67
N ALA A 78 20.46 -4.90 21.09
CA ALA A 78 20.34 -3.57 20.48
C ALA A 78 20.70 -3.58 18.98
N LEU A 79 21.78 -4.28 18.62
CA LEU A 79 22.23 -4.42 17.23
C LEU A 79 21.20 -5.17 16.38
N LEU A 80 20.68 -6.30 16.87
CA LEU A 80 19.63 -7.07 16.18
C LEU A 80 18.38 -6.21 15.94
N LEU A 81 17.89 -5.52 16.97
CA LEU A 81 16.74 -4.63 16.84
C LEU A 81 16.99 -3.51 15.82
N LYS A 82 18.19 -2.93 15.77
CA LYS A 82 18.54 -1.88 14.80
C LYS A 82 18.60 -2.41 13.37
N VAL A 83 19.13 -3.61 13.14
CA VAL A 83 19.25 -4.21 11.80
C VAL A 83 17.87 -4.60 11.26
N THR A 84 17.05 -5.29 12.06
CA THR A 84 15.70 -5.69 11.63
C THR A 84 14.78 -4.48 11.41
N TRP A 85 14.94 -3.42 12.20
CA TRP A 85 14.20 -2.18 12.00
C TRP A 85 14.63 -1.46 10.70
N LYS A 86 15.92 -1.42 10.38
CA LYS A 86 16.41 -0.84 9.12
C LYS A 86 15.90 -1.60 7.90
N GLU A 87 15.83 -2.93 7.96
CA GLU A 87 15.25 -3.75 6.90
C GLU A 87 13.75 -3.48 6.73
N ALA A 88 12.99 -3.43 7.83
CA ALA A 88 11.56 -3.10 7.79
C ALA A 88 11.32 -1.71 7.19
N VAL A 89 12.05 -0.69 7.65
CA VAL A 89 11.99 0.68 7.09
C VAL A 89 12.39 0.69 5.61
N GLY A 90 13.40 -0.09 5.20
CA GLY A 90 13.80 -0.20 3.79
C GLY A 90 12.70 -0.79 2.90
N VAL A 91 12.01 -1.82 3.38
CA VAL A 91 10.85 -2.42 2.69
C VAL A 91 9.66 -1.45 2.64
N ASP A 92 9.38 -0.74 3.73
CA ASP A 92 8.30 0.26 3.79
C ASP A 92 8.58 1.46 2.88
N ILE A 93 9.83 1.95 2.81
CA ILE A 93 10.22 3.02 1.87
C ILE A 93 10.07 2.55 0.41
N GLN A 94 10.47 1.32 0.10
CA GLN A 94 10.27 0.77 -1.24
C GLN A 94 8.79 0.61 -1.59
N ARG A 95 7.95 0.17 -0.64
CA ARG A 95 6.49 0.14 -0.82
C ARG A 95 5.91 1.53 -1.02
N ALA A 96 6.31 2.50 -0.20
CA ALA A 96 5.89 3.89 -0.31
C ALA A 96 6.33 4.56 -1.63
N SER A 97 7.39 4.05 -2.27
CA SER A 97 7.83 4.55 -3.59
C SER A 97 7.10 3.93 -4.78
N ARG A 98 6.24 2.92 -4.59
CA ARG A 98 5.47 2.35 -5.68
C ARG A 98 4.30 3.26 -5.98
N LEU A 99 4.12 3.54 -7.27
CA LEU A 99 2.97 4.31 -7.74
C LEU A 99 1.67 3.59 -7.36
N ARG A 100 0.67 4.37 -6.98
CA ARG A 100 -0.63 3.90 -6.49
C ARG A 100 -1.64 3.96 -7.62
N VAL A 101 -2.37 2.87 -7.84
CA VAL A 101 -3.36 2.75 -8.92
C VAL A 101 -4.71 2.40 -8.31
N ALA A 102 -5.66 3.33 -8.42
CA ALA A 102 -7.06 3.10 -8.08
C ALA A 102 -7.81 2.56 -9.29
N VAL A 103 -8.68 1.56 -9.08
CA VAL A 103 -9.42 0.86 -10.13
C VAL A 103 -10.89 0.81 -9.76
N ASP A 104 -11.79 1.26 -10.64
CA ASP A 104 -13.24 1.12 -10.44
C ASP A 104 -13.72 -0.34 -10.59
N ILE A 105 -14.90 -0.65 -10.05
CA ILE A 105 -15.53 -1.96 -10.22
C ILE A 105 -16.43 -1.97 -11.46
N ASP A 106 -17.49 -1.19 -11.48
CA ASP A 106 -18.54 -1.30 -12.50
C ASP A 106 -18.00 -0.81 -13.85
N GLU A 107 -18.26 -1.55 -14.92
CA GLU A 107 -17.80 -1.27 -16.29
C GLU A 107 -16.28 -1.22 -16.49
N VAL A 108 -15.50 -1.59 -15.47
CA VAL A 108 -14.03 -1.65 -15.51
C VAL A 108 -13.52 -3.06 -15.15
N LEU A 109 -14.06 -3.63 -14.07
CA LEU A 109 -13.81 -5.01 -13.65
C LEU A 109 -15.04 -5.90 -13.83
N ALA A 110 -16.22 -5.37 -13.54
CA ALA A 110 -17.50 -6.06 -13.59
C ALA A 110 -18.37 -5.52 -14.73
N ASP A 111 -18.93 -6.40 -15.55
CA ASP A 111 -19.90 -6.07 -16.60
C ASP A 111 -21.29 -5.84 -15.99
N ALA A 112 -21.47 -4.64 -15.43
CA ALA A 112 -22.69 -4.22 -14.76
C ALA A 112 -23.76 -3.78 -15.78
N LEU A 113 -23.35 -3.21 -16.91
CA LEU A 113 -24.26 -2.71 -17.94
C LEU A 113 -24.99 -3.86 -18.65
N THR A 114 -24.32 -4.95 -19.00
CA THR A 114 -25.02 -6.10 -19.61
C THR A 114 -26.06 -6.67 -18.65
N ARG A 115 -25.74 -6.77 -17.35
CA ARG A 115 -26.70 -7.17 -16.32
C ARG A 115 -27.89 -6.21 -16.29
N HIS A 116 -27.63 -4.91 -16.28
CA HIS A 116 -28.65 -3.86 -16.27
C HIS A 116 -29.57 -3.94 -17.48
N LEU A 117 -29.00 -4.06 -18.68
CA LEU A 117 -29.74 -4.18 -19.93
C LEU A 117 -30.61 -5.43 -19.99
N ASN A 118 -30.11 -6.57 -19.52
CA ASN A 118 -30.88 -7.81 -19.50
C ASN A 118 -32.13 -7.69 -18.61
N LEU A 119 -31.99 -7.08 -17.43
CA LEU A 119 -33.11 -6.84 -16.53
C LEU A 119 -34.09 -5.81 -17.12
N TYR A 120 -33.56 -4.74 -17.70
CA TYR A 120 -34.35 -3.71 -18.37
C TYR A 120 -35.18 -4.27 -19.54
N ASN A 121 -34.55 -5.03 -20.44
CA ASN A 121 -35.21 -5.66 -21.59
C ASN A 121 -36.30 -6.63 -21.12
N ARG A 122 -36.03 -7.41 -20.06
CA ARG A 122 -37.03 -8.30 -19.45
C ARG A 122 -38.22 -7.54 -18.85
N ALA A 123 -37.97 -6.41 -18.18
CA ALA A 123 -39.01 -5.63 -17.51
C ALA A 123 -39.89 -4.84 -18.49
N THR A 124 -39.33 -4.44 -19.65
CA THR A 124 -39.99 -3.52 -20.59
C THR A 124 -40.44 -4.18 -21.90
N GLY A 125 -39.85 -5.32 -22.26
CA GLY A 125 -40.01 -5.95 -23.57
C GLY A 125 -39.15 -5.31 -24.68
N GLU A 126 -38.29 -4.35 -24.34
CA GLU A 126 -37.34 -3.74 -25.26
C GLU A 126 -36.17 -4.69 -25.59
N ASN A 127 -35.33 -4.30 -26.55
CA ASN A 127 -34.13 -5.05 -26.93
C ASN A 127 -32.91 -4.11 -27.07
N VAL A 128 -32.60 -3.40 -25.99
CA VAL A 128 -31.44 -2.51 -25.93
C VAL A 128 -30.18 -3.33 -25.71
N THR A 129 -29.17 -3.13 -26.56
CA THR A 129 -27.88 -3.83 -26.50
C THR A 129 -26.74 -2.88 -26.15
N PRO A 130 -25.59 -3.38 -25.65
CA PRO A 130 -24.37 -2.59 -25.50
C PRO A 130 -23.97 -1.87 -26.80
N GLU A 131 -24.09 -2.54 -27.95
CA GLU A 131 -23.78 -1.95 -29.26
C GLU A 131 -24.68 -0.76 -29.59
N LEU A 132 -25.97 -0.84 -29.26
CA LEU A 132 -26.90 0.28 -29.44
C LEU A 132 -26.47 1.47 -28.56
N ILE A 133 -26.17 1.22 -27.28
CA ILE A 133 -25.65 2.27 -26.38
C ILE A 133 -24.38 2.90 -26.94
N ARG A 134 -23.47 2.09 -27.49
CA ARG A 134 -22.24 2.58 -28.10
C ARG A 134 -22.51 3.58 -29.23
N GLN A 135 -23.54 3.30 -30.03
CA GLN A 135 -23.89 4.12 -31.20
C GLN A 135 -24.65 5.39 -30.82
N VAL A 136 -25.64 5.30 -29.94
CA VAL A 136 -26.56 6.43 -29.67
C VAL A 136 -26.36 7.09 -28.30
N GLY A 137 -25.68 6.43 -27.38
CA GLY A 137 -25.53 6.85 -25.98
C GLY A 137 -26.65 6.33 -25.08
N LEU A 138 -26.38 6.22 -23.77
CA LEU A 138 -27.31 5.65 -22.80
C LEU A 138 -28.66 6.41 -22.76
N GLU A 139 -28.62 7.74 -22.74
CA GLU A 139 -29.83 8.57 -22.64
C GLU A 139 -30.75 8.45 -23.85
N ALA A 140 -30.19 8.22 -25.04
CA ALA A 140 -30.95 8.02 -26.27
C ALA A 140 -31.44 6.57 -26.41
N ALA A 141 -30.68 5.60 -25.90
CA ALA A 141 -31.04 4.19 -25.91
C ALA A 141 -32.17 3.86 -24.91
N ILE A 142 -32.30 4.64 -23.82
CA ILE A 142 -33.33 4.46 -22.79
C ILE A 142 -34.38 5.58 -22.87
N PRO A 143 -35.57 5.32 -23.47
CA PRO A 143 -36.61 6.33 -23.62
C PRO A 143 -37.05 6.93 -22.28
N PRO A 144 -37.46 8.22 -22.22
CA PRO A 144 -37.86 8.89 -20.98
C PRO A 144 -38.91 8.14 -20.15
N LYS A 145 -39.87 7.47 -20.82
CA LYS A 145 -40.92 6.66 -20.16
C LYS A 145 -40.38 5.50 -19.33
N TYR A 146 -39.17 5.00 -19.62
CA TYR A 146 -38.56 3.87 -18.91
C TYR A 146 -37.36 4.25 -18.03
N ARG A 147 -36.97 5.54 -17.98
CA ARG A 147 -35.87 5.98 -17.09
C ARG A 147 -36.11 5.61 -15.62
N PRO A 148 -37.31 5.79 -15.04
CA PRO A 148 -37.54 5.38 -13.64
C PRO A 148 -37.36 3.88 -13.44
N VAL A 149 -37.74 3.06 -14.42
CA VAL A 149 -37.51 1.60 -14.36
C VAL A 149 -36.01 1.33 -14.39
N PHE A 150 -35.30 1.91 -15.35
CA PHE A 150 -33.85 1.74 -15.48
C PHE A 150 -33.10 2.15 -14.19
N GLU A 151 -33.42 3.30 -13.60
CA GLU A 151 -32.77 3.82 -12.39
C GLU A 151 -33.05 2.98 -11.13
N LEU A 152 -34.20 2.29 -11.06
CA LEU A 152 -34.56 1.46 -9.91
C LEU A 152 -33.92 0.07 -9.93
N LEU A 153 -33.58 -0.47 -11.10
CA LEU A 153 -33.04 -1.83 -11.24
C LEU A 153 -31.79 -2.12 -10.38
N PRO A 154 -30.80 -1.21 -10.27
CA PRO A 154 -29.65 -1.42 -9.37
C PRO A 154 -30.02 -1.63 -7.89
N HIS A 155 -31.20 -1.19 -7.47
CA HIS A 155 -31.68 -1.34 -6.09
C HIS A 155 -32.42 -2.67 -5.84
N GLU A 156 -32.68 -3.46 -6.88
CA GLU A 156 -33.27 -4.79 -6.75
C GLU A 156 -32.29 -5.79 -6.12
N ASP A 157 -32.85 -6.75 -5.39
CA ASP A 157 -32.06 -7.79 -4.74
C ASP A 157 -31.37 -8.66 -5.81
N GLY A 158 -30.07 -8.93 -5.62
CA GLY A 158 -29.28 -9.73 -6.54
C GLY A 158 -28.88 -9.02 -7.85
N PHE A 159 -29.03 -7.68 -7.95
CA PHE A 159 -28.52 -6.95 -9.12
C PHE A 159 -27.01 -7.16 -9.32
N PHE A 160 -26.23 -6.94 -8.25
CA PHE A 160 -24.76 -7.04 -8.25
C PHE A 160 -24.24 -8.46 -8.03
N GLU A 161 -25.12 -9.46 -7.99
CA GLU A 161 -24.72 -10.86 -7.89
C GLU A 161 -24.43 -11.44 -9.28
N ASN A 162 -23.38 -12.25 -9.40
CA ASN A 162 -23.00 -12.94 -10.64
C ASN A 162 -22.76 -12.01 -11.85
N LEU A 163 -22.18 -10.82 -11.63
CA LEU A 163 -21.76 -9.94 -12.72
C LEU A 163 -20.66 -10.64 -13.55
N GLY A 164 -20.67 -10.41 -14.86
CA GLY A 164 -19.59 -10.88 -15.74
C GLY A 164 -18.28 -10.21 -15.38
N VAL A 165 -17.15 -10.90 -15.54
CA VAL A 165 -15.82 -10.31 -15.37
C VAL A 165 -15.38 -9.72 -16.70
N ILE A 166 -14.97 -8.44 -16.71
CA ILE A 166 -14.41 -7.78 -17.89
C ILE A 166 -13.16 -8.52 -18.33
N ALA A 167 -13.05 -8.80 -19.63
CA ALA A 167 -12.00 -9.65 -20.20
C ALA A 167 -10.59 -9.18 -19.80
N ASN A 168 -9.72 -10.15 -19.48
CA ASN A 168 -8.31 -9.96 -19.12
C ASN A 168 -8.02 -9.09 -17.87
N SER A 169 -9.04 -8.57 -17.20
CA SER A 169 -8.91 -7.79 -15.96
C SER A 169 -8.15 -8.52 -14.86
N GLN A 170 -8.50 -9.78 -14.58
CA GLN A 170 -7.84 -10.59 -13.54
C GLN A 170 -6.34 -10.73 -13.80
N ARG A 171 -5.95 -11.02 -15.05
CA ARG A 171 -4.54 -11.16 -15.43
C ARG A 171 -3.81 -9.83 -15.33
N ALA A 172 -4.44 -8.75 -15.80
CA ALA A 172 -3.85 -7.42 -15.72
C ALA A 172 -3.65 -6.96 -14.27
N LEU A 173 -4.64 -7.12 -13.40
CA LEU A 173 -4.52 -6.75 -12.00
C LEU A 173 -3.47 -7.58 -11.25
N GLN A 174 -3.27 -8.86 -11.61
CA GLN A 174 -2.16 -9.66 -11.06
C GLN A 174 -0.79 -9.07 -11.42
N ILE A 175 -0.61 -8.66 -12.68
CA ILE A 175 0.63 -8.03 -13.14
C ILE A 175 0.79 -6.65 -12.49
N LEU A 176 -0.25 -5.83 -12.47
CA LEU A 176 -0.20 -4.51 -11.82
C LEU A 176 0.11 -4.64 -10.32
N SER A 177 -0.40 -5.65 -9.63
CA SER A 177 -0.11 -5.87 -8.21
C SER A 177 1.36 -6.25 -7.94
N SER A 178 2.11 -6.77 -8.92
CA SER A 178 3.55 -7.03 -8.74
C SER A 178 4.40 -5.76 -8.83
N GLU A 179 3.87 -4.72 -9.49
CA GLU A 179 4.59 -3.49 -9.84
C GLU A 179 4.09 -2.21 -9.14
N PHE A 180 2.79 -2.10 -8.91
CA PHE A 180 2.09 -0.95 -8.34
C PHE A 180 1.43 -1.29 -7.00
N GLU A 181 1.06 -0.28 -6.23
CA GLU A 181 0.12 -0.47 -5.13
C GLU A 181 -1.32 -0.31 -5.67
N VAL A 182 -2.03 -1.42 -5.86
CA VAL A 182 -3.36 -1.43 -6.47
C VAL A 182 -4.44 -1.32 -5.39
N PHE A 183 -5.38 -0.40 -5.59
CA PHE A 183 -6.58 -0.22 -4.78
C PHE A 183 -7.82 -0.38 -5.65
N ILE A 184 -8.81 -1.12 -5.16
CA ILE A 184 -10.12 -1.19 -5.79
C ILE A 184 -11.02 -0.16 -5.13
N THR A 185 -11.66 0.67 -5.94
CA THR A 185 -12.52 1.75 -5.47
C THR A 185 -13.92 1.57 -6.03
N SER A 186 -14.97 1.80 -5.24
CA SER A 186 -16.35 1.74 -5.74
C SER A 186 -17.25 2.62 -4.89
N ALA A 187 -18.27 3.20 -5.54
CA ALA A 187 -19.42 3.73 -4.82
C ALA A 187 -20.27 2.56 -4.28
N ALA A 188 -20.89 2.80 -3.13
CA ALA A 188 -21.91 1.92 -2.55
C ALA A 188 -22.96 2.68 -1.75
N MET A 189 -22.69 3.92 -1.32
CA MET A 189 -23.62 4.69 -0.49
C MET A 189 -24.91 5.07 -1.20
N GLU A 190 -24.88 5.25 -2.53
CA GLU A 190 -26.08 5.50 -3.35
C GLU A 190 -26.97 4.26 -3.45
N VAL A 191 -26.37 3.07 -3.42
CA VAL A 191 -27.06 1.78 -3.47
C VAL A 191 -26.56 0.91 -2.32
N PRO A 192 -26.99 1.13 -1.05
CA PRO A 192 -26.37 0.49 0.12
C PRO A 192 -26.32 -1.03 0.08
N ARG A 193 -27.31 -1.66 -0.58
CA ARG A 193 -27.37 -3.11 -0.79
C ARG A 193 -26.25 -3.65 -1.68
N SER A 194 -25.65 -2.79 -2.51
CA SER A 194 -24.53 -3.16 -3.38
C SER A 194 -23.24 -3.45 -2.63
N PHE A 195 -23.06 -2.94 -1.41
CA PHE A 195 -21.81 -3.03 -0.67
C PHE A 195 -21.34 -4.48 -0.49
N ASP A 196 -22.17 -5.31 0.15
CA ASP A 196 -21.82 -6.70 0.47
C ASP A 196 -21.77 -7.56 -0.80
N ALA A 197 -22.65 -7.31 -1.78
CA ALA A 197 -22.63 -8.00 -3.06
C ALA A 197 -21.34 -7.73 -3.86
N LYS A 198 -20.95 -6.45 -4.02
CA LYS A 198 -19.70 -6.05 -4.68
C LYS A 198 -18.48 -6.61 -3.94
N PHE A 199 -18.50 -6.56 -2.61
CA PHE A 199 -17.41 -7.11 -1.81
C PHE A 199 -17.26 -8.62 -2.03
N ARG A 200 -18.34 -9.40 -1.95
CA ARG A 200 -18.32 -10.85 -2.21
C ARG A 200 -17.88 -11.17 -3.63
N TRP A 201 -18.40 -10.46 -4.62
CA TRP A 201 -18.01 -10.62 -6.02
C TRP A 201 -16.50 -10.38 -6.21
N LEU A 202 -15.95 -9.33 -5.60
CA LEU A 202 -14.50 -9.10 -5.59
C LEU A 202 -13.72 -10.23 -4.91
N ARG A 203 -14.21 -10.74 -3.78
CA ARG A 203 -13.56 -11.86 -3.07
C ARG A 203 -13.54 -13.14 -3.91
N GLU A 204 -14.58 -13.36 -4.71
CA GLU A 204 -14.69 -14.52 -5.61
C GLU A 204 -13.76 -14.39 -6.82
N HIS A 205 -13.79 -13.24 -7.51
CA HIS A 205 -13.09 -13.09 -8.79
C HIS A 205 -11.67 -12.52 -8.68
N PHE A 206 -11.36 -11.78 -7.60
CA PHE A 206 -10.05 -11.14 -7.37
C PHE A 206 -9.50 -11.47 -5.97
N PRO A 207 -9.38 -12.76 -5.59
CA PRO A 207 -9.01 -13.16 -4.23
C PRO A 207 -7.60 -12.71 -3.81
N PHE A 208 -6.73 -12.40 -4.77
CA PHE A 208 -5.37 -11.93 -4.58
C PHE A 208 -5.28 -10.46 -4.17
N ILE A 209 -6.35 -9.68 -4.32
CA ILE A 209 -6.40 -8.30 -3.81
C ILE A 209 -6.63 -8.34 -2.29
N PRO A 210 -5.75 -7.72 -1.48
CA PRO A 210 -5.94 -7.62 -0.05
C PRO A 210 -7.23 -6.86 0.28
N THR A 211 -7.96 -7.28 1.30
CA THR A 211 -9.18 -6.58 1.74
C THR A 211 -8.90 -5.16 2.22
N SER A 212 -7.70 -4.89 2.73
CA SER A 212 -7.21 -3.54 3.07
C SER A 212 -7.10 -2.59 1.89
N ASN A 213 -7.11 -3.12 0.65
CA ASN A 213 -6.96 -2.36 -0.57
C ASN A 213 -8.31 -2.16 -1.29
N ILE A 214 -9.43 -2.45 -0.62
CA ILE A 214 -10.78 -2.23 -1.14
C ILE A 214 -11.37 -1.02 -0.42
N VAL A 215 -11.72 0.01 -1.19
CA VAL A 215 -12.17 1.31 -0.69
C VAL A 215 -13.56 1.61 -1.24
N PHE A 216 -14.54 1.72 -0.34
CA PHE A 216 -15.86 2.21 -0.70
C PHE A 216 -15.97 3.70 -0.39
N CYS A 217 -16.18 4.51 -1.44
CA CYS A 217 -16.31 5.95 -1.33
C CYS A 217 -17.31 6.46 -2.37
N GLY A 218 -18.06 7.51 -2.05
CA GLY A 218 -18.95 8.15 -3.02
C GLY A 218 -18.15 8.99 -4.00
N ASP A 219 -17.44 9.99 -3.46
CA ASP A 219 -16.58 10.87 -4.25
C ASP A 219 -15.15 10.34 -4.29
N LYS A 220 -14.66 10.05 -5.50
CA LYS A 220 -13.31 9.54 -5.74
C LYS A 220 -12.22 10.63 -5.69
N GLU A 221 -12.59 11.90 -5.53
CA GLU A 221 -11.63 12.99 -5.26
C GLU A 221 -10.79 12.74 -4.00
N ILE A 222 -11.35 12.05 -3.00
CA ILE A 222 -10.63 11.75 -1.75
C ILE A 222 -9.55 10.66 -1.92
N ILE A 223 -9.53 9.96 -3.05
CA ILE A 223 -8.58 8.89 -3.31
C ILE A 223 -7.22 9.49 -3.62
N ASP A 224 -6.26 9.20 -2.76
CA ASP A 224 -4.85 9.55 -2.96
C ASP A 224 -4.18 8.44 -3.77
N ALA A 225 -4.14 8.61 -5.09
CA ALA A 225 -3.48 7.68 -6.01
C ALA A 225 -2.89 8.42 -7.22
N ASP A 226 -1.85 7.85 -7.82
CA ASP A 226 -1.21 8.43 -9.01
C ASP A 226 -2.06 8.24 -10.27
N TYR A 227 -2.80 7.13 -10.34
CA TYR A 227 -3.70 6.81 -11.44
C TYR A 227 -5.07 6.36 -10.94
N LEU A 228 -6.12 6.73 -11.67
CA LEU A 228 -7.48 6.23 -11.48
C LEU A 228 -7.99 5.67 -12.80
N ILE A 229 -8.31 4.38 -12.84
CA ILE A 229 -8.93 3.70 -13.99
C ILE A 229 -10.44 3.61 -13.71
N ASP A 230 -11.23 4.28 -14.53
CA ASP A 230 -12.66 4.48 -14.29
C ASP A 230 -13.40 4.65 -15.62
N ASP A 231 -14.64 4.19 -15.73
CA ASP A 231 -15.50 4.38 -16.90
C ASP A 231 -16.17 5.76 -16.92
N ARG A 232 -16.14 6.51 -15.81
CA ARG A 232 -16.82 7.80 -15.68
C ARG A 232 -15.84 8.95 -15.55
N SER A 233 -15.70 9.71 -16.64
CA SER A 233 -14.83 10.88 -16.72
C SER A 233 -15.07 11.96 -15.66
N ARG A 234 -16.31 12.08 -15.15
CA ARG A 234 -16.66 13.01 -14.06
C ARG A 234 -15.80 12.81 -12.81
N HIS A 235 -15.33 11.59 -12.55
CA HIS A 235 -14.47 11.29 -11.41
C HIS A 235 -13.06 11.89 -11.57
N PHE A 236 -12.66 12.29 -12.79
CA PHE A 236 -11.33 12.83 -13.06
C PHE A 236 -11.21 14.33 -12.83
N ALA A 237 -12.31 15.09 -12.86
CA ALA A 237 -12.29 16.55 -12.85
C ALA A 237 -11.60 17.15 -11.61
N ARG A 238 -11.67 16.45 -10.48
CA ARG A 238 -11.05 16.87 -9.21
C ARG A 238 -10.08 15.84 -8.64
N PHE A 239 -9.85 14.74 -9.37
CA PHE A 239 -8.87 13.75 -8.98
C PHE A 239 -7.46 14.33 -9.13
N ARG A 240 -6.63 14.18 -8.10
CA ARG A 240 -5.29 14.78 -8.05
C ARG A 240 -4.29 14.06 -8.98
N GLY A 241 -4.48 12.76 -9.15
CA GLY A 241 -3.68 11.94 -10.05
C GLY A 241 -4.12 12.03 -11.50
N THR A 242 -3.71 11.05 -12.30
CA THR A 242 -4.06 10.94 -13.71
C THR A 242 -5.23 9.97 -13.91
N GLY A 243 -6.37 10.46 -14.39
CA GLY A 243 -7.48 9.62 -14.83
C GLY A 243 -7.17 8.90 -16.15
N ILE A 244 -7.48 7.61 -16.21
CA ILE A 244 -7.50 6.78 -17.42
C ILE A 244 -8.95 6.40 -17.66
N LEU A 245 -9.58 6.97 -18.69
CA LEU A 245 -10.94 6.61 -19.07
C LEU A 245 -10.93 5.19 -19.64
N PHE A 246 -11.52 4.24 -18.91
CA PHE A 246 -11.71 2.89 -19.43
C PHE A 246 -12.91 2.88 -20.36
N THR A 247 -12.75 2.36 -21.57
CA THR A 247 -13.82 2.41 -22.56
C THR A 247 -14.95 1.47 -22.18
N ALA A 248 -16.15 2.04 -22.06
CA ALA A 248 -17.40 1.35 -21.84
C ALA A 248 -18.44 1.81 -22.89
N PRO A 249 -19.49 1.04 -23.17
CA PRO A 249 -20.45 1.40 -24.22
C PRO A 249 -21.05 2.80 -24.07
N HIS A 250 -21.35 3.22 -22.84
CA HIS A 250 -21.98 4.51 -22.57
C HIS A 250 -21.03 5.71 -22.71
N ASN A 251 -19.71 5.51 -22.61
CA ASN A 251 -18.70 6.56 -22.78
C ASN A 251 -17.98 6.51 -24.14
N ALA A 252 -18.41 5.64 -25.05
CA ALA A 252 -17.72 5.41 -26.33
C ALA A 252 -17.65 6.63 -27.26
N ARG A 253 -18.51 7.63 -27.05
CA ARG A 253 -18.58 8.87 -27.83
C ARG A 253 -17.90 10.06 -27.14
N GLU A 254 -17.36 9.83 -25.94
CA GLU A 254 -16.67 10.85 -25.17
C GLU A 254 -15.21 11.00 -25.65
N ASP A 255 -14.72 12.22 -25.73
CA ASP A 255 -13.29 12.46 -25.92
C ASP A 255 -12.60 12.52 -24.55
N ALA A 256 -11.46 11.84 -24.44
CA ALA A 256 -10.68 11.80 -23.21
C ALA A 256 -9.19 11.84 -23.51
N ARG A 257 -8.47 12.67 -22.76
CA ARG A 257 -7.02 12.85 -22.91
C ARG A 257 -6.24 11.55 -22.79
N LEU A 258 -6.67 10.67 -21.89
CA LEU A 258 -6.07 9.36 -21.68
C LEU A 258 -7.19 8.33 -21.57
N ARG A 259 -7.25 7.43 -22.54
CA ARG A 259 -8.29 6.40 -22.67
C ARG A 259 -7.62 5.06 -22.94
N ALA A 260 -8.13 4.00 -22.35
CA ALA A 260 -7.73 2.63 -22.65
C ALA A 260 -8.96 1.82 -23.06
N ASP A 261 -8.89 1.14 -24.21
CA ASP A 261 -10.02 0.37 -24.73
C ASP A 261 -10.16 -1.02 -24.10
N ASN A 262 -9.12 -1.47 -23.39
CA ASN A 262 -9.02 -2.79 -22.79
C ASN A 262 -7.89 -2.81 -21.73
N TRP A 263 -7.78 -3.93 -21.02
CA TRP A 263 -6.80 -4.11 -19.95
C TRP A 263 -5.35 -4.25 -20.46
N GLU A 264 -5.14 -4.70 -21.70
CA GLU A 264 -3.82 -4.74 -22.33
C GLU A 264 -3.25 -3.33 -22.55
N GLU A 265 -4.08 -2.39 -22.99
CA GLU A 265 -3.70 -0.98 -23.14
C GLU A 265 -3.41 -0.34 -21.79
N VAL A 266 -4.24 -0.60 -20.76
CA VAL A 266 -3.97 -0.15 -19.39
C VAL A 266 -2.57 -0.61 -18.93
N LEU A 267 -2.27 -1.89 -19.10
CA LEU A 267 -0.95 -2.44 -18.77
C LEU A 267 0.16 -1.74 -19.54
N ALA A 268 0.03 -1.58 -20.85
CA ALA A 268 1.04 -0.94 -21.68
C ALA A 268 1.31 0.50 -21.25
N MET A 269 0.26 1.26 -20.94
CA MET A 269 0.36 2.66 -20.48
C MET A 269 1.08 2.76 -19.13
N LEU A 270 0.67 1.95 -18.15
CA LEU A 270 1.22 2.01 -16.79
C LEU A 270 2.66 1.48 -16.72
N MET A 271 2.96 0.34 -17.37
CA MET A 271 4.32 -0.23 -17.39
C MET A 271 5.34 0.73 -18.02
N LYS A 272 4.94 1.43 -19.09
CA LYS A 272 5.78 2.45 -19.73
C LYS A 272 6.09 3.61 -18.78
N LYS A 273 5.10 4.04 -18.00
CA LYS A 273 5.25 5.12 -17.00
C LYS A 273 6.15 4.71 -15.84
N GLN A 274 5.99 3.50 -15.32
CA GLN A 274 6.83 2.98 -14.25
C GLN A 274 8.30 2.88 -14.68
N SER A 275 8.55 2.36 -15.89
CA SER A 275 9.90 2.28 -16.45
C SER A 275 10.57 3.66 -16.54
N ALA A 276 9.81 4.69 -16.93
CA ALA A 276 10.30 6.07 -16.99
C ALA A 276 10.66 6.60 -15.59
N VAL A 277 9.82 6.34 -14.58
CA VAL A 277 10.08 6.74 -13.18
C VAL A 277 11.30 6.00 -12.60
N SER A 278 11.44 4.70 -12.84
CA SER A 278 12.60 3.92 -12.39
C SER A 278 13.91 4.31 -13.08
N SER A 279 13.84 4.91 -14.28
CA SER A 279 15.00 5.39 -15.04
C SER A 279 15.44 6.81 -14.70
N GLN A 280 14.63 7.59 -13.96
CA GLN A 280 15.05 8.89 -13.47
C GLN A 280 16.09 8.70 -12.35
N PRO A 281 17.26 9.35 -12.41
CA PRO A 281 18.20 9.31 -11.30
C PRO A 281 17.48 9.89 -10.10
N LEU A 282 17.26 9.04 -9.08
CA LEU A 282 16.73 9.43 -7.79
C LEU A 282 17.29 10.80 -7.42
N ALA A 283 16.43 11.79 -7.18
CA ALA A 283 16.75 13.06 -6.54
C ALA A 283 17.16 12.84 -5.06
N LYS A 284 18.06 11.88 -4.81
CA LYS A 284 18.82 11.68 -3.57
C LYS A 284 19.76 12.84 -3.29
N THR A 285 19.91 13.77 -4.23
CA THR A 285 20.77 14.95 -4.09
C THR A 285 20.07 16.09 -3.33
N GLU A 286 18.74 16.24 -3.41
CA GLU A 286 18.04 17.36 -2.77
C GLU A 286 17.68 17.08 -1.30
N ILE A 287 17.29 15.85 -0.97
CA ILE A 287 17.02 15.46 0.43
C ILE A 287 18.29 15.54 1.29
N ASN A 288 19.46 15.25 0.72
CA ASN A 288 20.72 15.38 1.45
C ASN A 288 21.15 16.85 1.64
N ALA A 289 20.76 17.76 0.74
CA ALA A 289 21.12 19.18 0.83
C ALA A 289 20.28 19.93 1.89
N GLU A 290 18.96 19.71 1.93
CA GLU A 290 18.09 20.32 2.96
C GLU A 290 18.38 19.76 4.35
N VAL A 291 18.70 18.47 4.47
CA VAL A 291 19.09 17.85 5.75
C VAL A 291 20.49 18.30 6.19
N GLN A 292 21.39 18.64 5.26
CA GLN A 292 22.70 19.22 5.61
C GLN A 292 22.62 20.70 6.02
N GLU A 293 21.74 21.51 5.43
CA GLU A 293 21.57 22.92 5.84
C GLU A 293 20.96 23.05 7.24
N LEU A 294 19.99 22.20 7.59
CA LEU A 294 19.38 22.17 8.93
C LEU A 294 20.33 21.65 10.03
N ALA A 295 21.39 20.91 9.67
CA ALA A 295 22.39 20.39 10.61
C ALA A 295 23.55 21.37 10.88
N ILE A 296 23.68 22.45 10.10
CA ILE A 296 24.75 23.46 10.26
C ILE A 296 24.22 24.70 11.00
N SER A 297 22.90 24.85 11.16
CA SER A 297 22.29 26.04 11.79
C SER A 297 21.75 25.85 13.22
N ASN A 298 22.11 24.78 13.94
CA ASN A 298 21.76 24.60 15.36
C ASN A 298 22.98 24.19 16.21
#